data_AF-A0AAW7H4N9-F1
#
_entry.id   AF-A0AAW7H4N9-F1
#
_cell.length_a   1.000
_cell.length_b   1.000
_cell.length_c   1.000
_cell.angle_alpha   90.00
_cell.angle_beta   90.00
_cell.angle_gamma   90.00
#
_symmetry.space_group_name_H-M   'P 1'
#
loop_
_entity.id
_entity.type
_entity.pdbx_description
1 polymer ?
#
loop_
_entity_poly.entity_id
_entity_poly.type
_entity_poly.pdbx_seq_one_letter_code
_entity_poly.pdbx_strand_id
1 'polypeptide(L)'
;MTLFDECREALSADFNIVEGLAQQEALGILNKYPLAKGSVTWSEIRHSDYESFDELLSANSVKNDDMFVFADDASIPVFRSNLRLIAENIYDVTALSPKLFIFNDEVIIQPLFPTDMFRLGIKK
;
A
#
# COMPACT_ATOMS: atom_id res chain seq x y z
N MET A 1 -3.95 -22.06 6.91
CA MET A 1 -3.96 -20.61 7.17
C MET A 1 -2.76 -20.06 6.42
N THR A 2 -3.00 -19.14 5.50
CA THR A 2 -1.98 -18.46 4.71
C THR A 2 -1.69 -17.08 5.32
N LEU A 3 -0.57 -16.45 4.96
CA LEU A 3 -0.30 -15.06 5.35
C LEU A 3 -1.42 -14.11 4.91
N PHE A 4 -2.05 -14.40 3.78
CA PHE A 4 -3.23 -13.66 3.31
C PHE A 4 -4.46 -13.87 4.22
N ASP A 5 -4.69 -15.08 4.72
CA ASP A 5 -5.78 -15.33 5.68
C ASP A 5 -5.56 -14.55 6.99
N GLU A 6 -4.32 -14.52 7.49
CA GLU A 6 -3.92 -13.78 8.69
C GLU A 6 -4.12 -12.28 8.51
N CYS A 7 -3.63 -11.72 7.40
CA CYS A 7 -3.82 -10.31 7.07
C CYS A 7 -5.30 -9.93 6.91
N ARG A 8 -6.10 -10.77 6.24
CA ARG A 8 -7.55 -10.56 6.12
C ARG A 8 -8.23 -10.56 7.49
N GLU A 9 -7.83 -11.46 8.39
CA GLU A 9 -8.38 -11.53 9.74
C GLU A 9 -8.00 -10.29 10.57
N ALA A 10 -6.74 -9.87 10.51
CA ALA A 10 -6.23 -8.67 11.17
C ALA A 10 -6.94 -7.39 10.70
N LEU A 11 -7.25 -7.29 9.40
CA LEU A 11 -7.95 -6.16 8.80
C LEU A 11 -9.48 -6.31 8.78
N SER A 12 -10.05 -7.32 9.43
CA SER A 12 -11.47 -7.72 9.27
C SER A 12 -12.50 -6.62 9.59
N ALA A 13 -12.13 -5.61 10.39
CA ALA A 13 -13.00 -4.47 10.68
C ALA A 13 -13.30 -3.61 9.43
N ASP A 14 -12.41 -3.62 8.44
CA ASP A 14 -12.57 -2.94 7.15
C ASP A 14 -11.64 -3.56 6.11
N PHE A 15 -12.11 -4.65 5.49
CA PHE A 15 -11.36 -5.36 4.45
C PHE A 15 -12.29 -5.71 3.29
N ASN A 16 -11.95 -5.22 2.10
CA ASN A 16 -12.76 -5.43 0.91
C ASN A 16 -11.89 -5.89 -0.25
N ILE A 17 -12.10 -7.10 -0.76
CA ILE A 17 -11.46 -7.55 -2.00
C ILE A 17 -12.02 -6.73 -3.15
N VAL A 18 -11.13 -6.24 -4.02
CA VAL A 18 -11.46 -5.40 -5.15
C VAL A 18 -11.38 -6.22 -6.44
N GLU A 19 -12.53 -6.45 -7.07
CA GLU A 19 -12.64 -7.31 -8.27
C GLU A 19 -13.37 -6.59 -9.42
N GLY A 20 -13.22 -7.12 -10.65
CA GLY A 20 -13.94 -6.64 -11.82
C GLY A 20 -13.63 -5.18 -12.17
N LEU A 21 -14.67 -4.36 -12.37
CA LEU A 21 -14.51 -2.94 -12.73
C LEU A 21 -13.75 -2.16 -11.65
N ALA A 22 -14.04 -2.40 -10.37
CA ALA A 22 -13.36 -1.71 -9.27
C ALA A 22 -11.86 -2.03 -9.25
N GLN A 23 -11.47 -3.25 -9.64
CA GLN A 23 -10.06 -3.62 -9.74
C GLN A 23 -9.37 -2.85 -10.87
N GLN A 24 -10.03 -2.71 -12.02
CA GLN A 24 -9.52 -1.91 -13.13
C GLN A 24 -9.37 -0.43 -12.73
N GLU A 25 -10.30 0.11 -11.95
CA GLU A 25 -10.23 1.47 -11.42
C GLU A 25 -9.06 1.64 -10.45
N ALA A 26 -8.88 0.72 -9.49
CA ALA A 26 -7.76 0.72 -8.56
C ALA A 26 -6.40 0.63 -9.29
N LEU A 27 -6.27 -0.28 -10.25
CA LEU A 27 -5.07 -0.37 -11.10
C LEU A 27 -4.91 0.87 -11.98
N GLY A 28 -6.01 1.49 -12.43
CA GLY A 28 -6.00 2.77 -13.13
C GLY A 28 -5.48 3.91 -12.26
N ILE A 29 -5.73 3.90 -10.95
CA ILE A 29 -5.13 4.84 -10.00
C ILE A 29 -3.64 4.55 -9.85
N LEU A 30 -3.26 3.28 -9.63
CA LEU A 30 -1.85 2.87 -9.51
C LEU A 30 -1.03 3.29 -10.73
N ASN A 31 -1.57 3.09 -11.94
CA ASN A 31 -0.93 3.46 -13.20
C ASN A 31 -0.80 4.98 -13.44
N LYS A 32 -1.40 5.83 -12.59
CA LYS A 32 -1.15 7.29 -12.62
C LYS A 32 0.15 7.68 -11.91
N TYR A 33 0.73 6.79 -11.11
CA TYR A 33 2.07 6.98 -10.56
C TYR A 33 3.13 6.68 -11.63
N PRO A 34 4.33 7.29 -11.54
CA PRO A 34 5.40 7.04 -12.51
C PRO A 34 5.94 5.62 -12.32
N LEU A 35 5.33 4.63 -12.96
CA LEU A 35 5.72 3.22 -12.86
C LEU A 35 6.56 2.80 -14.07
N ALA A 36 7.73 2.23 -13.82
CA ALA A 36 8.60 1.62 -14.83
C ALA A 36 9.11 0.27 -14.34
N LYS A 37 9.09 -0.74 -15.22
CA LYS A 37 9.56 -2.11 -14.91
C LYS A 37 8.95 -2.69 -13.62
N GLY A 38 7.69 -2.37 -13.37
CA GLY A 38 6.94 -2.84 -12.20
C GLY A 38 7.24 -2.12 -10.89
N SER A 39 8.03 -1.04 -10.88
CA SER A 39 8.32 -0.25 -9.68
C SER A 39 8.05 1.24 -9.91
N VAL A 40 7.84 2.00 -8.85
CA VAL A 40 7.79 3.46 -8.92
C VAL A 40 9.17 4.01 -9.28
N THR A 41 9.22 4.86 -10.30
CA THR A 41 10.36 5.70 -10.64
C THR A 41 10.43 6.84 -9.63
N TRP A 42 11.02 6.56 -8.47
CA TRP A 42 11.05 7.49 -7.34
C TRP A 42 11.69 8.85 -7.67
N SER A 43 12.60 8.92 -8.64
CA SER A 43 13.18 10.19 -9.10
C SER A 43 12.19 11.14 -9.79
N GLU A 44 11.02 10.65 -10.22
CA GLU A 44 9.99 11.41 -10.93
C GLU A 44 8.85 11.90 -10.03
N ILE A 45 8.86 11.51 -8.74
CA ILE A 45 7.85 11.88 -7.75
C ILE A 45 8.50 12.45 -6.49
N ARG A 46 7.83 13.40 -5.83
CA ARG A 46 8.27 13.87 -4.51
C ARG A 46 8.11 12.71 -3.51
N HIS A 47 9.21 12.33 -2.87
CA HIS A 47 9.20 11.24 -1.91
C HIS A 47 10.06 11.53 -0.68
N SER A 48 9.84 10.75 0.38
CA SER A 48 10.63 10.75 1.61
C SER A 48 10.58 9.36 2.24
N ASP A 49 11.65 9.00 2.95
CA ASP A 49 11.80 7.72 3.62
C ASP A 49 11.63 7.90 5.13
N TYR A 50 11.07 6.90 5.79
CA TYR A 50 10.75 6.87 7.21
C TYR A 50 11.18 5.54 7.81
N GLU A 51 11.67 5.54 9.04
CA GLU A 51 12.14 4.34 9.74
C GLU A 51 10.99 3.43 10.19
N SER A 52 9.77 3.97 10.29
CA SER A 52 8.58 3.20 10.62
C SER A 52 7.31 3.78 9.98
N PHE A 53 6.25 2.97 9.95
CA PHE A 53 4.93 3.42 9.48
C PHE A 53 4.35 4.51 10.41
N ASP A 54 4.58 4.39 11.72
CA ASP A 54 4.16 5.40 12.70
C ASP A 54 4.85 6.74 12.47
N GLU A 55 6.16 6.73 12.16
CA GLU A 55 6.90 7.94 11.83
C GLU A 55 6.31 8.60 10.56
N LEU A 56 6.05 7.80 9.52
CA LEU A 56 5.42 8.25 8.28
C LEU A 56 4.08 8.95 8.55
N LEU A 57 3.20 8.33 9.35
CA LEU A 57 1.89 8.90 9.68
C LEU A 57 2.00 10.15 10.56
N SER A 58 2.96 10.19 11.48
CA SER A 58 3.15 11.36 12.36
C SER A 58 3.67 12.59 11.59
N ALA A 59 4.50 12.36 10.56
CA ALA A 59 5.12 13.41 9.76
C ALA A 59 4.22 13.93 8.64
N ASN A 60 3.19 13.19 8.25
CA ASN A 60 2.36 13.49 7.07
C ASN A 60 0.87 13.41 7.40
N SER A 61 0.11 14.44 7.03
CA SER A 61 -1.35 14.37 7.05
C SER A 61 -1.87 13.73 5.74
N VAL A 62 -2.11 12.43 5.73
CA VAL A 62 -2.90 11.78 4.67
C VAL A 62 -4.37 12.09 4.93
N LYS A 63 -5.06 12.72 3.97
CA LYS A 63 -6.46 13.15 4.16
C LYS A 63 -7.44 12.06 3.80
N ASN A 64 -7.12 11.30 2.76
CA ASN A 64 -7.90 10.16 2.32
C ASN A 64 -7.36 8.88 2.98
N ASP A 65 -8.09 8.38 3.98
CA ASP A 65 -7.72 7.15 4.68
C ASP A 65 -8.06 5.89 3.87
N ASP A 66 -8.78 5.98 2.75
CA ASP A 66 -9.10 4.80 1.94
C ASP A 66 -7.91 4.39 1.07
N MET A 67 -7.31 3.25 1.40
CA MET A 67 -6.11 2.75 0.75
C MET A 67 -6.40 1.45 0.02
N PHE A 68 -5.86 1.32 -1.19
CA PHE A 68 -5.70 0.06 -1.88
C PHE A 68 -4.36 -0.56 -1.50
N VAL A 69 -4.32 -1.89 -1.45
CA VAL A 69 -3.09 -2.67 -1.30
C VAL A 69 -2.93 -3.57 -2.51
N PHE A 70 -1.80 -3.41 -3.21
CA PHE A 70 -1.38 -4.27 -4.31
C PHE A 70 -0.09 -4.98 -3.91
N ALA A 71 -0.15 -6.31 -3.75
CA ALA A 71 1.04 -7.14 -3.56
C ALA A 71 1.52 -7.67 -4.91
N ASP A 72 2.84 -7.68 -5.15
CA ASP A 72 3.46 -8.29 -6.32
C ASP A 72 3.51 -9.82 -6.18
N ASP A 73 2.33 -10.42 -5.96
CA ASP A 73 2.08 -11.86 -5.85
C ASP A 73 0.70 -12.16 -6.47
N ALA A 74 0.67 -13.00 -7.52
CA ALA A 74 -0.55 -13.30 -8.27
C ALA A 74 -1.62 -14.06 -7.46
N SER A 75 -1.26 -14.66 -6.32
CA SER A 75 -2.19 -15.35 -5.42
C SER A 75 -2.92 -14.41 -4.47
N ILE A 76 -2.47 -13.15 -4.38
CA ILE A 76 -3.02 -12.15 -3.47
C ILE A 76 -3.86 -11.16 -4.28
N PRO A 77 -5.18 -11.08 -4.05
CA PRO A 77 -6.01 -10.11 -4.76
C PRO A 77 -5.72 -8.70 -4.27
N VAL A 78 -6.02 -7.71 -5.11
CA VAL A 78 -6.06 -6.31 -4.67
C VAL A 78 -7.18 -6.17 -3.65
N PHE A 79 -6.91 -5.51 -2.54
CA PHE A 79 -7.92 -5.21 -1.52
C PHE A 79 -7.86 -3.75 -1.10
N ARG A 80 -8.93 -3.29 -0.46
CA ARG A 80 -9.06 -1.98 0.16
C ARG A 80 -9.24 -2.13 1.66
N SER A 81 -8.58 -1.24 2.41
CA SER A 81 -8.77 -1.05 3.85
C SER A 81 -8.43 0.40 4.20
N ASN A 82 -8.88 0.88 5.35
CA ASN A 82 -8.48 2.20 5.84
C ASN A 82 -7.02 2.22 6.35
N LEU A 83 -6.37 3.36 6.18
CA LEU A 83 -4.96 3.60 6.48
C LEU A 83 -4.63 3.32 7.94
N ARG A 84 -5.52 3.65 8.86
CA ARG A 84 -5.34 3.41 10.29
C ARG A 84 -5.26 1.92 10.60
N LEU A 85 -6.17 1.12 10.05
CA LEU A 85 -6.19 -0.32 10.28
C LEU A 85 -4.98 -1.01 9.64
N ILE A 86 -4.55 -0.54 8.46
CA ILE A 86 -3.29 -0.95 7.83
C ILE A 86 -2.09 -0.63 8.75
N ALA A 87 -2.06 0.55 9.36
CA ALA A 87 -0.99 0.95 10.26
C ALA A 87 -0.92 0.05 11.50
N GLU A 88 -2.06 -0.19 12.14
CA GLU A 88 -2.17 -1.04 13.33
C GLU A 88 -1.74 -2.49 13.06
N ASN A 89 -1.81 -2.96 11.79
CA ASN A 89 -1.49 -4.33 11.37
C ASN A 89 -0.45 -4.36 10.23
N ILE A 90 0.49 -3.41 10.22
CA ILE A 90 1.42 -3.23 9.08
C ILE A 90 2.31 -4.45 8.81
N TYR A 91 2.64 -5.23 9.85
CA TYR A 91 3.44 -6.44 9.70
C TYR A 91 2.69 -7.54 8.95
N ASP A 92 1.38 -7.70 9.19
CA ASP A 92 0.56 -8.65 8.44
C ASP A 92 0.43 -8.23 6.97
N VAL A 93 0.35 -6.93 6.71
CA VAL A 93 0.33 -6.38 5.34
C VAL A 93 1.66 -6.54 4.62
N THR A 94 2.78 -6.21 5.27
CA THR A 94 4.12 -6.31 4.68
C THR A 94 4.62 -7.74 4.51
N ALA A 95 4.09 -8.69 5.28
CA ALA A 95 4.36 -10.12 5.10
C ALA A 95 3.78 -10.68 3.79
N LEU A 96 2.81 -10.01 3.15
CA LEU A 96 2.15 -10.48 1.93
C LEU A 96 3.09 -10.60 0.74
N SER A 97 4.01 -9.64 0.57
CA SER A 97 5.00 -9.69 -0.50
C SER A 97 6.18 -8.76 -0.18
N PRO A 98 7.43 -9.13 -0.51
CA PRO A 98 8.59 -8.24 -0.43
C PRO A 98 8.42 -6.95 -1.23
N LYS A 99 7.49 -6.95 -2.19
CA LYS A 99 7.15 -5.79 -2.99
C LYS A 99 5.64 -5.62 -3.02
N LEU A 100 5.18 -4.58 -2.36
CA LEU A 100 3.77 -4.18 -2.38
C LEU A 100 3.65 -2.65 -2.41
N PHE A 101 2.48 -2.18 -2.80
CA PHE A 101 2.11 -0.77 -2.80
C PHE A 101 0.84 -0.59 -1.97
N ILE A 102 0.88 0.34 -1.03
CA ILE A 102 -0.30 0.85 -0.31
C ILE A 102 -0.57 2.24 -0.88
N PHE A 103 -1.71 2.44 -1.55
CA PHE A 103 -1.89 3.65 -2.36
C PHE A 103 -3.33 4.10 -2.46
N ASN A 104 -3.52 5.37 -2.77
CA ASN A 104 -4.77 5.94 -3.23
C ASN A 104 -4.48 6.96 -4.35
N ASP A 105 -5.40 7.88 -4.60
CA ASP A 105 -5.23 8.91 -5.63
C ASP A 105 -4.34 10.09 -5.23
N GLU A 106 -3.97 10.19 -3.95
CA GLU A 106 -3.13 11.25 -3.35
C GLU A 106 -1.69 10.79 -3.08
N VAL A 107 -1.52 9.58 -2.54
CA VAL A 107 -0.23 9.05 -2.08
C VAL A 107 -0.01 7.58 -2.45
N ILE A 108 1.28 7.20 -2.53
CA ILE A 108 1.74 5.81 -2.66
C ILE A 108 2.81 5.53 -1.61
N ILE A 109 2.68 4.43 -0.89
CA ILE A 109 3.60 3.97 0.13
C ILE A 109 4.17 2.63 -0.31
N GLN A 110 5.49 2.50 -0.22
CA GLN A 110 6.21 1.27 -0.50
C GLN A 110 7.09 0.89 0.70
N PRO A 111 6.91 -0.30 1.29
CA PRO A 111 7.89 -0.89 2.21
C PRO A 111 9.22 -1.17 1.48
N LEU A 112 10.35 -0.82 2.09
CA LEU A 112 11.68 -0.94 1.49
C LEU A 112 12.39 -2.23 1.91
N PHE A 113 11.83 -3.38 1.55
CA PHE A 113 12.44 -4.67 1.86
C PHE A 113 13.91 -4.77 1.39
N PRO A 114 14.84 -5.31 2.21
CA PRO A 114 14.63 -6.00 3.49
C PRO A 114 14.76 -5.10 4.73
N THR A 115 14.64 -3.78 4.59
CA THR A 115 14.62 -2.87 5.75
C THR A 115 13.20 -2.74 6.29
N ASP A 116 13.09 -2.19 7.50
CA ASP A 116 11.80 -1.83 8.11
C ASP A 116 11.31 -0.44 7.66
N MET A 117 12.00 0.20 6.70
CA MET A 117 11.69 1.55 6.28
C MET A 117 10.52 1.58 5.29
N PHE A 118 9.84 2.72 5.26
CA PHE A 118 8.75 3.01 4.33
C PHE A 118 9.07 4.24 3.51
N ARG A 119 8.86 4.15 2.20
CA ARG A 119 8.93 5.30 1.29
C ARG A 119 7.54 5.80 0.97
N LEU A 120 7.29 7.07 1.25
CA LEU A 120 6.08 7.79 0.87
C LEU A 120 6.33 8.60 -0.40
N GLY A 121 5.52 8.40 -1.43
CA GLY A 121 5.39 9.27 -2.59
C GLY A 121 4.11 10.08 -2.52
N ILE A 122 4.23 11.40 -2.75
CA ILE A 122 3.08 12.31 -2.78
C ILE A 122 2.86 12.75 -4.22
N LYS A 123 1.63 12.56 -4.71
CA LYS A 123 1.24 13.02 -6.03
C LYS A 123 1.14 14.55 -6.04
N LYS A 124 1.65 15.17 -7.12
CA LYS A 124 1.57 16.61 -7.33
C LYS A 124 0.18 17.05 -7.77
#